data_AF-A0A919GCQ7-F1
#
_entry.id   AF-A0A919GCQ7-F1
#
_cell.length_a   1.000
_cell.length_b   1.000
_cell.length_c   1.000
_cell.angle_alpha   90.00
_cell.angle_beta   90.00
_cell.angle_gamma   90.00
#
_symmetry.space_group_name_H-M   'P 1'
#
loop_
_entity.id
_entity.type
_entity.pdbx_description
1 polymer ?
#
loop_
_entity_poly.entity_id
_entity_poly.type
_entity_poly.pdbx_seq_one_letter_code
_entity_poly.pdbx_strand_id
1 'polypeptide(L)'
;MHAHLNQRTHAAPRQLTWLPPSATYEELRRHTSRTSSGLEVLAHRPLHSTPSPACADEYRWVLALAAGHYPLVLTDLAVVRLDATADVALELTDRLIVCCTAAEHSVDAAERLLDGLRDLGWGASRMKPSPW
;
A
#
# COMPACT_ATOMS: atom_id res chain seq x y z
N MET A 1 -7.03 -16.21 -5.16
CA MET A 1 -5.67 -15.61 -5.34
C MET A 1 -4.99 -15.27 -4.00
N HIS A 2 -5.70 -14.74 -2.99
CA HIS A 2 -5.13 -14.38 -1.68
C HIS A 2 -4.52 -15.54 -0.86
N ALA A 3 -4.97 -16.78 -1.03
CA ALA A 3 -4.50 -17.90 -0.20
C ALA A 3 -3.04 -18.32 -0.45
N HIS A 4 -2.48 -18.06 -1.64
CA HIS A 4 -1.16 -18.58 -2.02
C HIS A 4 0.01 -17.68 -1.64
N LEU A 5 -0.23 -16.41 -1.30
CA LEU A 5 0.82 -15.46 -0.88
C LEU A 5 0.99 -15.43 0.64
N ASN A 6 -0.07 -15.74 1.39
CA ASN A 6 -0.07 -15.74 2.87
C ASN A 6 0.81 -16.84 3.50
N GLN A 7 1.24 -17.85 2.73
CA GLN A 7 2.08 -18.94 3.22
C GLN A 7 3.58 -18.75 2.96
N ARG A 8 4.00 -17.67 2.29
CA ARG A 8 5.40 -17.49 1.87
C ARG A 8 6.19 -16.46 2.67
N THR A 9 5.52 -15.56 3.41
CA THR A 9 6.20 -14.51 4.18
C THR A 9 5.99 -14.75 5.68
N HIS A 10 7.06 -15.13 6.38
CA HIS A 10 7.07 -15.20 7.84
C HIS A 10 7.15 -13.81 8.50
N ALA A 11 7.46 -12.77 7.73
CA ALA A 11 7.65 -11.43 8.24
C ALA A 11 6.38 -10.57 8.14
N ALA A 12 5.93 -10.05 9.28
CA ALA A 12 4.88 -9.03 9.31
C ALA A 12 5.49 -7.67 8.92
N PRO A 13 4.75 -6.77 8.23
CA PRO A 13 5.27 -5.44 7.84
C PRO A 13 5.83 -4.63 9.01
N ARG A 14 5.30 -4.85 10.22
CA ARG A 14 5.83 -4.29 11.47
C ARG A 14 7.30 -4.62 11.73
N GLN A 15 7.81 -5.75 11.26
CA GLN A 15 9.22 -6.09 11.46
C GLN A 15 10.17 -5.21 10.65
N LEU A 16 9.69 -4.56 9.58
CA LEU A 16 10.49 -3.59 8.84
C LEU A 16 10.72 -2.30 9.65
N THR A 17 9.88 -2.01 10.66
CA THR A 17 10.13 -0.84 11.53
C THR A 17 11.32 -1.03 12.47
N TRP A 18 11.89 -2.22 12.52
CA TRP A 18 13.15 -2.49 13.24
C TRP A 18 14.39 -2.24 12.38
N LEU A 19 14.24 -2.11 11.06
CA LEU A 19 15.33 -1.78 10.17
C LEU A 19 15.62 -0.27 10.23
N PRO A 20 16.89 0.16 10.25
CA PRO A 20 17.24 1.59 10.20
C PRO A 20 16.89 2.18 8.82
N PRO A 21 16.73 3.52 8.70
CA PRO A 21 16.52 4.18 7.41
C PRO A 21 17.63 3.91 6.38
N SER A 22 18.83 3.57 6.85
CA SER A 22 20.00 3.23 6.04
C SER A 22 20.12 1.74 5.74
N ALA A 23 19.08 0.94 5.99
CA ALA A 23 19.09 -0.48 5.68
C ALA A 23 19.44 -0.71 4.21
N THR A 24 20.12 -1.80 3.93
CA THR A 24 20.46 -2.22 2.58
C THR A 24 19.28 -2.91 1.91
N TYR A 25 19.30 -2.96 0.58
CA TYR A 25 18.34 -3.74 -0.19
C TYR A 25 18.28 -5.20 0.29
N GLU A 26 19.43 -5.83 0.56
CA GLU A 26 19.47 -7.23 1.01
C GLU A 26 18.86 -7.44 2.41
N GLU A 27 18.95 -6.44 3.30
CA GLU A 27 18.27 -6.49 4.59
C GLU A 27 16.76 -6.41 4.44
N LEU A 28 16.27 -5.46 3.62
CA LEU A 28 14.85 -5.32 3.33
C LEU A 28 14.29 -6.58 2.63
N ARG A 29 15.03 -7.09 1.65
CA ARG A 29 14.66 -8.26 0.84
C ARG A 29 14.37 -9.50 1.66
N ARG A 30 15.07 -9.71 2.79
CA ARG A 30 14.83 -10.84 3.71
C ARG A 30 13.41 -10.86 4.30
N HIS A 31 12.71 -9.73 4.28
CA HIS A 31 11.33 -9.61 4.76
C HIS A 31 10.29 -9.77 3.64
N THR A 32 10.71 -9.98 2.39
CA THR A 32 9.82 -10.12 1.24
C THR A 32 9.84 -11.54 0.67
N SER A 33 8.76 -11.90 0.00
CA SER A 33 8.67 -13.12 -0.81
C SER A 33 8.83 -12.79 -2.28
N ARG A 34 9.82 -13.38 -2.95
CA ARG A 34 9.99 -13.22 -4.40
C ARG A 34 9.15 -14.24 -5.18
N THR A 35 8.37 -13.77 -6.14
CA THR A 35 7.61 -14.62 -7.07
C THR A 35 8.51 -15.16 -8.19
N SER A 36 7.99 -16.10 -8.99
CA SER A 36 8.68 -16.59 -10.20
C SER A 36 8.89 -15.51 -11.26
N SER A 37 8.07 -14.45 -11.27
CA SER A 37 8.25 -13.29 -12.15
C SER A 37 9.28 -12.30 -11.64
N GLY A 38 9.84 -12.53 -10.44
CA GLY A 38 10.81 -11.65 -9.81
C GLY A 38 10.20 -10.52 -8.97
N LEU A 39 8.87 -10.42 -8.88
CA LEU A 39 8.17 -9.47 -8.01
C LEU A 39 8.42 -9.81 -6.54
N GLU A 40 8.78 -8.82 -5.73
CA GLU A 40 8.94 -8.98 -4.29
C GLU A 40 7.69 -8.51 -3.56
N VAL A 41 7.15 -9.39 -2.73
CA VAL A 41 5.86 -9.21 -2.05
C VAL A 41 6.08 -9.14 -0.55
N LEU A 42 5.73 -8.01 0.05
CA LEU A 42 5.61 -7.87 1.49
C LEU A 42 4.17 -8.16 1.89
N ALA A 43 3.91 -9.37 2.39
CA ALA A 43 2.55 -9.75 2.77
C ALA A 43 2.17 -9.12 4.12
N HIS A 44 1.09 -8.34 4.15
CA HIS A 44 0.45 -7.96 5.40
C HIS A 44 -0.36 -9.15 5.93
N ARG A 45 0.16 -9.86 6.95
CA ARG A 45 -0.66 -10.86 7.64
C ARG A 45 -1.86 -10.13 8.24
N PRO A 46 -3.09 -10.63 8.09
CA PRO A 46 -4.23 -10.11 8.84
C PRO A 46 -4.02 -10.50 10.31
N LEU A 47 -3.22 -9.74 11.01
CA LEU A 47 -3.46 -9.51 12.42
C LEU A 47 -4.70 -8.62 12.46
N HIS A 48 -5.52 -8.77 13.49
CA HIS A 48 -6.69 -7.92 13.73
C HIS A 48 -6.25 -6.50 14.07
N SER A 49 -5.53 -5.84 13.16
CA SER A 49 -4.99 -4.51 13.31
C SER A 49 -6.14 -3.56 13.10
N THR A 50 -6.62 -2.99 14.21
CA THR A 50 -7.50 -1.84 14.17
C THR A 50 -6.73 -0.66 13.55
N PRO A 51 -7.36 0.10 12.64
CA PRO A 51 -6.79 1.37 12.16
C PRO A 51 -6.40 2.22 13.36
N SER A 52 -5.13 2.62 13.42
CA SER A 52 -4.57 3.36 14.55
C SER A 52 -3.40 4.24 14.07
N PRO A 53 -3.05 5.31 14.80
CA PRO A 53 -1.89 6.14 14.47
C PRO A 53 -0.59 5.31 14.34
N ALA A 54 -0.42 4.29 15.20
CA ALA A 54 0.71 3.38 15.11
C ALA A 54 0.74 2.59 13.78
N CYS A 55 -0.43 2.20 13.25
CA CYS A 55 -0.52 1.55 11.93
C CYS A 55 -0.17 2.52 10.80
N ALA A 56 -0.59 3.78 10.90
CA ALA A 56 -0.22 4.83 9.97
C ALA A 56 1.30 5.08 9.94
N ASP A 57 1.95 5.20 11.10
CA ASP A 57 3.39 5.44 11.18
C ASP A 57 4.22 4.23 10.71
N GLU A 58 3.77 3.01 11.03
CA GLU A 58 4.34 1.78 10.46
C GLU A 58 4.27 1.79 8.94
N TYR A 59 3.14 2.18 8.39
CA TYR A 59 2.93 2.24 6.94
C TYR A 59 3.83 3.31 6.29
N ARG A 60 3.96 4.50 6.89
CA ARG A 60 4.89 5.55 6.42
C ARG A 60 6.33 5.05 6.40
N TRP A 61 6.76 4.37 7.47
CA TRP A 61 8.12 3.84 7.58
C TRP A 61 8.41 2.77 6.52
N VAL A 62 7.50 1.81 6.36
CA VAL A 62 7.61 0.73 5.37
C VAL A 62 7.71 1.30 3.96
N LEU A 63 6.85 2.26 3.60
CA LEU A 63 6.90 2.88 2.28
C LEU A 63 8.18 3.69 2.06
N ALA A 64 8.64 4.44 3.06
CA ALA A 64 9.89 5.20 2.95
C ALA A 64 11.10 4.30 2.72
N LEU A 65 11.21 3.18 3.45
CA LEU A 65 12.23 2.17 3.21
C LEU A 65 12.11 1.55 1.82
N ALA A 66 10.91 1.15 1.42
CA ALA A 66 10.68 0.52 0.12
C ALA A 66 11.02 1.46 -1.05
N ALA A 67 10.62 2.72 -0.98
CA ALA A 67 10.89 3.71 -2.02
C ALA A 67 12.40 3.98 -2.21
N GLY A 68 13.23 3.75 -1.20
CA GLY A 68 14.69 3.85 -1.30
C GLY A 68 15.36 2.73 -2.10
N HIS A 69 14.67 1.60 -2.30
CA HIS A 69 15.27 0.40 -2.91
C HIS A 69 14.51 -0.16 -4.11
N TYR A 70 13.21 0.13 -4.22
CA TYR A 70 12.37 -0.34 -5.31
C TYR A 70 11.96 0.83 -6.21
N PRO A 71 12.12 0.70 -7.54
CA PRO A 71 11.71 1.75 -8.47
C PRO A 71 10.19 1.89 -8.58
N LEU A 72 9.44 0.86 -8.16
CA LEU A 72 7.98 0.85 -8.14
C LEU A 72 7.51 0.09 -6.90
N VAL A 73 6.64 0.71 -6.11
CA VAL A 73 5.97 0.11 -4.97
C VAL A 73 4.47 0.09 -5.25
N LEU A 74 3.84 -1.07 -5.12
CA LEU A 74 2.41 -1.26 -5.29
C LEU A 74 1.79 -1.64 -3.94
N THR A 75 0.83 -0.86 -3.47
CA THR A 75 0.03 -1.21 -2.30
C THR A 75 -1.36 -1.63 -2.73
N ASP A 76 -1.77 -2.83 -2.31
CA ASP A 76 -3.16 -3.27 -2.38
C ASP A 76 -3.97 -2.61 -1.26
N LEU A 77 -4.79 -1.63 -1.62
CA LEU A 77 -5.70 -0.95 -0.72
C LEU A 77 -7.11 -1.54 -0.87
N ALA A 78 -7.58 -2.23 0.15
CA ALA A 78 -8.99 -2.58 0.27
C ALA A 78 -9.77 -1.32 0.68
N VAL A 79 -10.10 -0.46 -0.29
CA VAL A 79 -10.83 0.81 -0.09
C VAL A 79 -12.31 0.56 0.17
N VAL A 80 -12.64 -0.26 1.17
CA VAL A 80 -14.03 -0.42 1.62
C VAL A 80 -14.38 0.70 2.61
N ARG A 81 -13.40 1.33 3.26
CA ARG A 81 -13.59 2.48 4.15
C ARG A 81 -12.38 3.41 4.09
N LEU A 82 -12.63 4.69 3.84
CA LEU A 82 -11.65 5.76 4.03
C LEU A 82 -11.49 5.97 5.53
N ASP A 83 -10.50 5.30 6.12
CA ASP A 83 -10.08 5.48 7.51
C ASP A 83 -8.70 6.16 7.58
N ALA A 84 -8.22 6.43 8.79
CA ALA A 84 -6.94 7.11 8.99
C ALA A 84 -5.74 6.41 8.32
N THR A 85 -5.79 5.08 8.11
CA THR A 85 -4.74 4.35 7.40
C THR A 85 -4.86 4.55 5.89
N ALA A 86 -6.08 4.57 5.35
CA ALA A 86 -6.33 4.91 3.96
C ALA A 86 -5.89 6.34 3.63
N ASP A 87 -6.10 7.31 4.54
CA ASP A 87 -5.62 8.69 4.37
C ASP A 87 -4.10 8.77 4.25
N VAL A 88 -3.36 8.04 5.10
CA VAL A 88 -1.89 7.99 5.03
C VAL A 88 -1.42 7.30 3.75
N ALA A 89 -2.11 6.25 3.33
CA ALA A 89 -1.78 5.58 2.09
C ALA A 89 -1.99 6.50 0.88
N LEU A 90 -3.09 7.24 0.83
CA LEU A 90 -3.37 8.24 -0.20
C LEU A 90 -2.38 9.41 -0.14
N GLU A 91 -1.97 9.85 1.06
CA GLU A 91 -0.97 10.91 1.27
C GLU A 91 0.37 10.60 0.60
N LEU A 92 0.79 9.34 0.69
CA LEU A 92 2.08 8.87 0.18
C LEU A 92 2.02 8.36 -1.25
N THR A 93 0.83 8.25 -1.84
CA THR A 93 0.63 7.67 -3.17
C THR A 93 0.79 8.72 -4.27
N ASP A 94 1.70 8.47 -5.21
CA ASP A 94 1.87 9.32 -6.40
C ASP A 94 0.78 9.08 -7.46
N ARG A 95 0.27 7.84 -7.56
CA ARG A 95 -0.73 7.42 -8.56
C ARG A 95 -1.73 6.43 -7.97
N LEU A 96 -3.02 6.76 -8.05
CA LEU A 96 -4.11 5.87 -7.67
C LEU A 96 -4.66 5.15 -8.90
N ILE A 97 -4.78 3.82 -8.83
CA ILE A 97 -5.43 2.99 -9.85
C ILE A 97 -6.67 2.37 -9.21
N VAL A 98 -7.84 2.62 -9.80
CA VAL A 98 -9.10 2.01 -9.38
C VAL A 98 -9.44 0.89 -10.35
N CYS A 99 -9.49 -0.34 -9.83
CA CYS A 99 -9.87 -1.52 -10.60
C CYS A 99 -11.37 -1.80 -10.41
N CYS A 100 -12.11 -1.89 -11.50
CA CYS A 100 -13.51 -2.32 -11.51
C CYS A 100 -13.75 -3.34 -12.63
N THR A 101 -14.83 -4.12 -12.50
CA THR A 101 -15.31 -4.95 -13.62
C THR A 101 -16.18 -4.10 -14.55
N ALA A 102 -16.47 -4.60 -15.76
CA ALA A 102 -17.35 -3.91 -16.70
C ALA A 102 -18.85 -3.97 -16.33
N ALA A 103 -19.21 -4.55 -15.19
CA ALA A 103 -20.59 -4.57 -14.72
C ALA A 103 -21.01 -3.18 -14.20
N GLU A 104 -22.22 -2.74 -14.53
CA GLU A 104 -22.76 -1.42 -14.20
C GLU A 104 -22.57 -1.06 -12.71
N HIS A 105 -23.00 -1.94 -11.80
CA HIS A 105 -22.85 -1.72 -10.36
C HIS A 105 -21.39 -1.54 -9.89
N SER A 106 -20.42 -2.14 -10.61
CA SER A 106 -18.99 -2.02 -10.30
C SER A 106 -18.41 -0.70 -10.81
N VAL A 107 -18.91 -0.21 -11.94
CA VAL A 107 -18.56 1.11 -12.49
C VAL A 107 -19.13 2.20 -11.60
N ASP A 108 -20.42 2.12 -11.24
CA ASP A 108 -21.07 3.08 -10.34
C ASP A 108 -20.37 3.17 -8.97
N ALA A 109 -19.88 2.03 -8.46
CA ALA A 109 -19.13 1.99 -7.21
C ALA A 109 -17.77 2.69 -7.34
N ALA A 110 -17.09 2.52 -8.48
CA ALA A 110 -15.83 3.20 -8.76
C ALA A 110 -16.03 4.72 -8.91
N GLU A 111 -17.09 5.16 -9.59
CA GLU A 111 -17.44 6.58 -9.72
C GLU A 111 -17.72 7.21 -8.36
N ARG A 112 -18.56 6.60 -7.53
CA ARG A 112 -18.84 7.09 -6.17
C ARG A 112 -17.58 7.19 -5.31
N LEU A 113 -16.66 6.24 -5.45
CA LEU A 113 -15.38 6.28 -4.75
C LEU A 113 -14.52 7.46 -5.22
N LEU A 114 -14.42 7.69 -6.53
CA LEU A 114 -13.66 8.80 -7.10
C LEU A 114 -14.25 10.17 -6.73
N ASP A 115 -15.58 10.29 -6.72
CA ASP A 115 -16.26 11.51 -6.30
C ASP A 115 -16.03 11.79 -4.81
N GLY A 116 -16.16 10.77 -3.95
CA GLY A 116 -15.86 10.91 -2.53
C GLY A 116 -14.40 11.30 -2.25
N LEU A 117 -13.45 10.77 -3.01
CA LEU A 117 -12.05 11.19 -2.93
C LEU A 117 -11.87 12.65 -3.36
N ARG A 118 -12.59 13.11 -4.39
CA ARG A 118 -12.53 14.50 -4.86
C ARG A 118 -13.09 15.46 -3.80
N ASP A 119 -14.19 15.10 -3.17
CA ASP A 119 -14.82 15.89 -2.09
C ASP A 119 -13.89 16.03 -0.87
N LEU A 120 -13.07 15.01 -0.59
CA LEU A 120 -12.04 15.04 0.44
C LEU A 120 -10.74 15.75 0.00
N GLY A 121 -10.70 16.29 -1.22
CA GLY A 121 -9.55 17.01 -1.76
C GLY A 121 -8.41 16.13 -2.25
N TRP A 122 -8.61 14.81 -2.38
CA TRP A 122 -7.66 13.85 -2.96
C TRP A 122 -7.64 13.85 -4.50
N GLY A 123 -8.25 14.86 -5.13
CA GLY A 123 -8.10 15.10 -6.56
C GLY A 123 -6.67 15.54 -6.95
N ALA A 124 -6.48 15.91 -8.22
CA ALA A 124 -5.18 16.24 -8.82
C ALA A 124 -4.35 17.30 -8.07
N SER A 125 -4.94 18.03 -7.13
CA SER A 125 -4.31 19.11 -6.36
C SER A 125 -3.56 18.66 -5.09
N ARG A 126 -3.81 17.46 -4.53
CA ARG A 126 -3.18 17.02 -3.26
C ARG A 126 -2.19 15.85 -3.42
N MET A 127 -2.31 15.07 -4.48
CA MET A 127 -1.31 14.05 -4.80
C MET A 127 0.00 14.71 -5.22
N LYS A 128 1.13 14.20 -4.74
CA LYS A 128 2.44 14.73 -5.13
C LYS A 128 2.60 14.60 -6.65
N PRO A 129 3.02 15.67 -7.36
CA PRO A 129 3.35 15.55 -8.76
C PRO A 129 4.56 14.62 -8.91
N SER A 130 4.49 13.67 -9.85
CA SER A 130 5.64 12.83 -10.18
C SER A 130 6.76 13.73 -10.76
N PRO A 131 8.03 13.54 -10.36
CA PRO A 131 9.16 14.23 -10.97
C PRO A 131 9.55 13.64 -12.35
N TRP A 132 8.73 12.74 -12.90
CA TRP A 132 8.87 12.08 -14.19
C TRP A 132 7.58 12.27 -14.99
#